data_AF-A0A2I0D108-F1
#
_entry.id   AF-A0A2I0D108-F1
#
_cell.length_a   1.000
_cell.length_b   1.000
_cell.length_c   1.000
_cell.angle_alpha   90.00
_cell.angle_beta   90.00
_cell.angle_gamma   90.00
#
_symmetry.space_group_name_H-M   'P 1'
#
loop_
_entity.id
_entity.type
_entity.pdbx_description
1 polymer ?
#
loop_
_entity_poly.entity_id
_entity_poly.type
_entity_poly.pdbx_seq_one_letter_code
_entity_poly.pdbx_strand_id
1 'polypeptide(L)'
;VKIAWNSDIPAFSYGGDSLADARAAKARIIQWLPAQATVPCTLLTQEGEVKGACEPAVKNELGKVVQFERVGFVKIDAVGPDGVVAYFTHK
;
A
#
# COMPACT_ATOMS: atom_id res chain seq x y z
N VAL A 1 -1.05 20.86 -1.58
CA VAL A 1 -1.12 20.25 -2.93
C VAL A 1 -2.45 20.60 -3.57
N LYS A 2 -2.47 21.34 -4.68
CA LYS A 2 -3.70 21.58 -5.45
C LYS A 2 -3.87 20.40 -6.41
N ILE A 3 -5.00 19.70 -6.34
CA ILE A 3 -5.32 18.64 -7.32
C ILE A 3 -5.75 19.35 -8.59
N ALA A 4 -4.99 19.17 -9.67
CA ALA A 4 -5.43 19.59 -11.00
C ALA A 4 -6.44 18.55 -11.51
N TRP A 5 -7.40 18.98 -12.30
CA TRP A 5 -8.43 18.12 -12.85
C TRP A 5 -8.41 18.24 -14.37
N ASN A 6 -8.46 17.10 -15.07
CA ASN A 6 -8.73 17.03 -16.50
C ASN A 6 -10.12 16.41 -16.67
N SER A 7 -11.13 17.28 -16.82
CA SER A 7 -12.54 16.88 -16.65
C SER A 7 -12.75 16.22 -15.28
N ASP A 8 -13.20 14.96 -15.23
CA ASP A 8 -13.45 14.22 -13.99
C ASP A 8 -12.23 13.41 -13.50
N ILE A 9 -11.11 13.46 -14.21
CA ILE A 9 -9.91 12.69 -13.85
C ILE A 9 -8.92 13.60 -13.13
N PRO A 10 -8.47 13.25 -11.91
CA PRO A 10 -7.40 14.00 -11.26
C PRO A 10 -6.09 13.85 -12.05
N ALA A 11 -5.48 14.99 -12.35
CA ALA A 11 -4.17 15.08 -12.98
C ALA A 11 -3.09 15.26 -11.90
N PHE A 12 -2.08 14.40 -11.96
CA PHE A 12 -0.94 14.41 -11.04
C PHE A 12 0.33 14.83 -11.79
N SER A 13 1.18 15.61 -11.14
CA SER A 13 2.52 15.93 -11.61
C SER A 13 3.51 15.64 -10.48
N TYR A 14 4.71 15.25 -10.88
CA TYR A 14 5.80 15.05 -9.94
C TYR A 14 6.27 16.40 -9.38
N GLY A 15 6.31 16.52 -8.05
CA GLY A 15 6.61 17.76 -7.34
C GLY A 15 8.04 17.88 -6.80
N GLY A 16 8.93 16.92 -7.10
CA GLY A 16 10.27 16.81 -6.53
C GLY A 16 10.38 15.79 -5.39
N ASP A 17 11.61 15.54 -4.93
CA ASP A 17 11.93 14.54 -3.88
C ASP A 17 12.06 15.14 -2.47
N SER A 18 11.92 16.46 -2.32
CA SER A 18 12.14 17.15 -1.05
C SER A 18 11.00 16.91 -0.06
N LEU A 19 11.28 16.14 0.99
CA LEU A 19 10.35 15.96 2.10
C LEU A 19 10.09 17.29 2.84
N ALA A 20 11.06 18.19 2.88
CA ALA A 20 10.91 19.51 3.49
C ALA A 20 9.84 20.33 2.75
N ASP A 21 9.87 20.33 1.41
CA ASP A 21 8.90 21.05 0.58
C ASP A 21 7.51 20.42 0.70
N ALA A 22 7.43 19.08 0.72
CA ALA A 22 6.17 18.38 0.96
C ALA A 22 5.55 18.76 2.33
N ARG A 23 6.36 18.85 3.38
CA ARG A 23 5.93 19.30 4.72
C ARG A 23 5.49 20.76 4.72
N ALA A 24 6.25 21.66 4.12
CA ALA A 24 5.91 23.08 4.01
C ALA A 24 4.57 23.28 3.27
N ALA A 25 4.34 22.48 2.23
CA ALA A 25 3.09 22.46 1.47
C ALA A 25 1.92 21.73 2.17
N LYS A 26 2.13 21.24 3.41
CA LYS A 26 1.19 20.43 4.19
C LYS A 26 0.61 19.26 3.37
N ALA A 27 1.46 18.62 2.56
CA ALA A 27 1.06 17.49 1.75
C ALA A 27 0.66 16.30 2.64
N ARG A 28 -0.38 15.57 2.25
CA ARG A 28 -0.76 14.31 2.92
C ARG A 28 0.20 13.23 2.45
N ILE A 29 0.79 12.50 3.40
CA ILE A 29 1.61 11.33 3.10
C ILE A 29 0.70 10.12 2.88
N ILE A 30 0.93 9.42 1.77
CA ILE A 30 0.23 8.20 1.39
C ILE A 30 1.26 7.11 1.10
N GLN A 31 0.88 5.86 1.35
CA GLN A 31 1.59 4.69 0.84
C GLN A 31 1.22 4.47 -0.64
N TRP A 32 2.18 4.01 -1.43
CA TRP A 32 2.00 3.72 -2.85
C TRP A 32 2.93 2.59 -3.28
N LEU A 33 2.64 1.97 -4.42
CA LEU A 33 3.47 0.96 -5.05
C LEU A 33 3.69 1.33 -6.53
N PRO A 34 4.86 1.05 -7.12
CA PRO A 34 5.03 1.12 -8.56
C PRO A 34 4.12 0.08 -9.24
N ALA A 35 3.37 0.46 -10.27
CA ALA A 35 2.38 -0.41 -10.91
C ALA A 35 2.98 -1.73 -11.42
N GLN A 36 4.22 -1.69 -11.92
CA GLN A 36 4.98 -2.83 -12.43
C GLN A 36 5.62 -3.69 -11.32
N ALA A 37 5.58 -3.27 -10.07
CA ALA A 37 6.21 -3.95 -8.93
C ALA A 37 5.17 -4.24 -7.85
N THR A 38 4.17 -5.04 -8.22
CA THR A 38 3.08 -5.44 -7.33
C THR A 38 2.94 -6.96 -7.26
N VAL A 39 2.50 -7.44 -6.10
CA VAL A 39 2.09 -8.83 -5.86
C VAL A 39 0.63 -8.81 -5.42
N PRO A 40 -0.28 -9.59 -6.04
CA PRO A 40 -1.65 -9.70 -5.57
C PRO A 40 -1.69 -10.13 -4.10
N CYS A 41 -2.53 -9.47 -3.30
CA CYS A 41 -2.67 -9.77 -1.88
C CYS A 41 -4.14 -9.85 -1.50
N THR A 42 -4.49 -10.89 -0.74
CA THR A 42 -5.77 -10.99 -0.02
C THR A 42 -5.50 -10.80 1.46
N LEU A 43 -6.06 -9.75 2.05
CA LEU A 43 -6.04 -9.51 3.48
C LEU A 43 -7.37 -9.98 4.09
N LEU A 44 -7.30 -10.95 5.00
CA LEU A 44 -8.46 -11.46 5.73
C LEU A 44 -8.65 -10.63 7.01
N THR A 45 -9.80 -9.97 7.12
CA THR A 45 -10.19 -9.19 8.32
C THR A 45 -11.44 -9.78 8.96
N GLN A 46 -11.85 -9.24 10.11
CA GLN A 46 -13.09 -9.69 10.79
C GLN A 46 -14.35 -9.36 9.97
N GLU A 47 -14.28 -8.34 9.14
CA GLU A 47 -15.37 -7.86 8.28
C GLU A 47 -15.41 -8.56 6.92
N GLY A 48 -14.39 -9.36 6.59
CA GLY A 48 -14.30 -10.13 5.35
C GLY A 48 -12.95 -9.97 4.64
N GLU A 49 -12.93 -10.29 3.35
CA GLU A 49 -11.72 -10.23 2.54
C GLU A 49 -11.53 -8.83 1.92
N VAL A 50 -10.30 -8.32 1.99
CA VAL A 50 -9.86 -7.13 1.28
C VAL A 50 -8.84 -7.55 0.22
N LYS A 51 -9.19 -7.34 -1.06
CA LYS A 51 -8.29 -7.60 -2.20
C LYS A 51 -7.45 -6.35 -2.48
N GLY A 52 -6.17 -6.55 -2.74
CA GLY A 52 -5.23 -5.47 -3.03
C GLY A 52 -3.90 -5.97 -3.56
N ALA A 53 -2.86 -5.19 -3.33
CA ALA A 53 -1.49 -5.50 -3.74
C ALA A 53 -0.47 -5.13 -2.66
N CYS A 54 0.62 -5.88 -2.64
CA CYS A 54 1.79 -5.64 -1.80
C CYS A 54 3.04 -5.43 -2.67
N GLU A 55 4.09 -4.88 -2.07
CA GLU A 55 5.42 -4.87 -2.67
C GLU A 55 6.00 -6.29 -2.77
N PRO A 56 6.91 -6.58 -3.73
CA PRO A 56 7.48 -7.91 -3.91
C PRO A 56 8.19 -8.51 -2.69
N ALA A 57 8.75 -7.67 -1.82
CA ALA A 57 9.47 -8.10 -0.62
C ALA A 57 8.60 -8.94 0.32
N VAL A 58 7.28 -8.77 0.31
CA VAL A 58 6.33 -9.52 1.16
C VAL A 58 6.46 -11.04 0.99
N LYS A 59 6.90 -11.52 -0.18
CA LYS A 59 7.09 -12.95 -0.47
C LYS A 59 8.11 -13.62 0.45
N ASN A 60 9.01 -12.85 1.06
CA ASN A 60 10.04 -13.33 1.98
C ASN A 60 9.61 -13.27 3.46
N GLU A 61 8.38 -12.84 3.73
CA GLU A 61 7.89 -12.59 5.08
C GLU A 61 6.93 -13.69 5.60
N LEU A 62 6.88 -14.85 4.94
CA LEU A 62 6.02 -15.97 5.32
C LEU A 62 6.17 -16.32 6.82
N GLY A 63 5.03 -16.39 7.51
CA GLY A 63 4.93 -16.71 8.93
C GLY A 63 5.16 -15.52 9.87
N LYS A 64 5.64 -14.38 9.37
CA LYS A 64 5.93 -13.20 10.20
C LYS A 64 4.76 -12.25 10.28
N VAL A 65 4.76 -11.44 11.34
CA VAL A 65 3.89 -10.26 11.46
C VAL A 65 4.64 -9.04 10.95
N VAL A 66 4.08 -8.35 9.97
CA VAL A 66 4.65 -7.15 9.33
C VAL A 66 3.65 -6.01 9.36
N GLN A 67 4.13 -4.78 9.24
CA GLN A 67 3.27 -3.61 9.16
C GLN A 67 2.95 -3.29 7.70
N PHE A 68 1.67 -3.29 7.33
CA PHE A 68 1.20 -2.68 6.10
C PHE A 68 0.92 -1.21 6.37
N GLU A 69 1.73 -0.34 5.76
CA GLU A 69 1.71 1.09 6.05
C GLU A 69 0.31 1.71 5.88
N ARG A 70 -0.14 2.40 6.94
CA ARG A 70 -1.47 3.02 7.07
C ARG A 70 -2.67 2.07 6.96
N VAL A 71 -2.44 0.76 6.90
CA VAL A 71 -3.46 -0.30 6.97
C VAL A 71 -3.48 -0.91 8.38
N GLY A 72 -2.35 -1.46 8.84
CA GLY A 72 -2.19 -2.09 10.16
C GLY A 72 -1.16 -3.23 10.13
N PHE A 73 -1.01 -3.94 11.24
CA PHE A 73 -0.15 -5.11 11.36
C PHE A 73 -0.87 -6.36 10.84
N VAL A 74 -0.17 -7.19 10.07
CA VAL A 74 -0.72 -8.38 9.43
C VAL A 74 0.25 -9.56 9.57
N LYS A 75 -0.27 -10.78 9.73
CA LYS A 75 0.52 -12.01 9.65
C LYS A 75 0.48 -12.56 8.23
N ILE A 76 1.64 -12.77 7.60
CA ILE A 76 1.72 -13.40 6.28
C ILE A 76 1.55 -14.92 6.45
N ASP A 77 0.49 -15.47 5.87
CA ASP A 77 0.08 -16.86 6.11
C ASP A 77 0.39 -17.77 4.93
N ALA A 78 0.23 -17.26 3.70
CA ALA A 78 0.57 -18.00 2.49
C ALA A 78 1.27 -17.11 1.45
N VAL A 79 2.24 -17.69 0.74
CA VAL A 79 2.91 -17.10 -0.42
C VAL A 79 2.91 -18.14 -1.53
N GLY A 80 2.41 -17.77 -2.71
CA GLY A 80 2.27 -18.69 -3.84
C GLY A 80 2.29 -17.99 -5.20
N PRO A 81 2.06 -18.74 -6.30
CA PRO A 81 2.03 -18.20 -7.66
C PRO A 81 0.93 -17.14 -7.84
N ASP A 82 -0.20 -17.31 -7.16
CA ASP A 82 -1.37 -16.42 -7.26
C ASP A 82 -1.28 -15.19 -6.34
N GLY A 83 -0.20 -15.08 -5.54
CA GLY A 83 0.04 -13.94 -4.65
C GLY A 83 0.21 -14.34 -3.18
N VAL A 84 -0.24 -13.43 -2.30
CA VAL A 84 -0.09 -13.56 -0.84
C VAL A 84 -1.44 -13.54 -0.14
N VAL A 85 -1.58 -14.35 0.90
CA VAL A 85 -2.68 -14.27 1.87
C VAL A 85 -2.11 -13.84 3.21
N ALA A 86 -2.74 -12.83 3.81
CA ALA A 86 -2.38 -12.30 5.11
C ALA A 86 -3.61 -12.19 6.02
N TYR A 87 -3.43 -12.38 7.32
CA TYR A 87 -4.45 -12.15 8.34
C TYR A 87 -4.21 -10.81 9.03
N PHE A 88 -5.23 -9.96 9.06
CA PHE A 88 -5.18 -8.71 9.81
C PHE A 88 -5.09 -9.00 11.32
N THR A 89 -4.28 -8.22 12.03
CA THR A 89 -4.13 -8.35 13.47
C THR A 89 -4.73 -7.14 14.19
N HIS A 90 -4.10 -5.98 14.08
CA HIS A 90 -4.50 -4.73 14.73
C HIS A 90 -3.94 -3.53 13.97
N LYS A 91 -4.35 -2.31 14.36
CA LYS A 91 -3.92 -1.04 13.77
C LYS A 91 -3.46 -0.07 14.83
#